data_AF-A0A2N3WYK8-F1
#
_entry.id   AF-A0A2N3WYK8-F1
#
_cell.length_a   1.000
_cell.length_b   1.000
_cell.length_c   1.000
_cell.angle_alpha   90.00
_cell.angle_beta   90.00
_cell.angle_gamma   90.00
#
_symmetry.space_group_name_H-M   'P 1'
#
loop_
_entity.id
_entity.type
_entity.pdbx_description
1 polymer ?
#
loop_
_entity_poly.entity_id
_entity_poly.type
_entity_poly.pdbx_seq_one_letter_code
_entity_poly.pdbx_strand_id
1 'polypeptide(L)'
;MREMKNTKSHDEDGVIKPGAKLSGNDYVLVSLRDSEDPYGRILLVWTPSRCNHGYTLCVECVESWELDHLVHYDLTGGGRRLREALDAPSADAADTQPAEADS
;
A
#
# COMPACT_ATOMS: atom_id res chain seq x y z
N MET A 1 -24.73 -4.25 -11.99
CA MET A 1 -24.14 -3.05 -12.63
C MET A 1 -22.81 -2.79 -11.95
N ARG A 2 -21.68 -2.82 -12.67
CA ARG A 2 -20.37 -2.49 -12.06
C ARG A 2 -20.40 -1.00 -11.71
N GLU A 3 -20.25 -0.66 -10.43
CA GLU A 3 -20.04 0.72 -10.01
C GLU A 3 -18.83 1.28 -10.75
N MET A 4 -19.05 2.35 -11.49
CA MET A 4 -18.01 3.11 -12.16
C MET A 4 -17.15 3.76 -11.08
N LYS A 5 -15.99 3.16 -10.80
CA LYS A 5 -15.07 3.61 -9.75
C LYS A 5 -14.73 5.07 -10.02
N ASN A 6 -14.91 5.91 -9.01
CA ASN A 6 -14.70 7.35 -9.06
C ASN A 6 -13.23 7.67 -9.45
N THR A 7 -12.97 7.91 -10.74
CA THR A 7 -11.64 8.11 -11.37
C THR A 7 -11.11 9.55 -11.20
N LYS A 8 -11.45 10.23 -10.11
CA LYS A 8 -11.21 11.68 -9.99
C LYS A 8 -9.71 12.02 -9.96
N SER A 9 -8.88 11.09 -9.49
CA SER A 9 -7.42 11.25 -9.40
C SER A 9 -6.62 10.23 -10.21
N HIS A 10 -7.25 9.21 -10.81
CA HIS A 10 -6.56 8.14 -11.55
C HIS A 10 -7.20 7.88 -12.90
N ASP A 11 -6.43 7.34 -13.84
CA ASP A 11 -6.94 6.77 -15.09
C ASP A 11 -7.41 5.32 -14.92
N GLU A 12 -7.71 4.65 -16.04
CA GLU A 12 -8.26 3.29 -16.06
C GLU A 12 -7.23 2.23 -15.61
N ASP A 13 -5.95 2.53 -15.74
CA ASP A 13 -4.84 1.66 -15.34
C ASP A 13 -4.44 1.86 -13.86
N GLY A 14 -5.01 2.89 -13.22
CA GLY A 14 -4.74 3.26 -11.83
C GLY A 14 -3.58 4.24 -11.70
N VAL A 15 -3.07 4.79 -12.80
CA VAL A 15 -2.01 5.81 -12.77
C VAL A 15 -2.60 7.11 -12.23
N ILE A 16 -1.88 7.78 -11.33
CA ILE A 16 -2.28 9.10 -10.85
C ILE A 16 -2.24 10.08 -12.03
N LYS A 17 -3.40 10.68 -12.33
CA LYS A 17 -3.51 11.68 -13.39
C LYS A 17 -2.63 12.90 -13.08
N PRO A 18 -1.91 13.44 -14.07
CA PRO A 18 -1.17 14.69 -13.89
C PRO A 18 -2.06 15.80 -13.30
N GLY A 19 -1.58 16.48 -12.26
CA GLY A 19 -2.32 17.54 -11.58
C GLY A 19 -3.41 17.08 -10.60
N ALA A 20 -3.59 15.78 -10.40
CA ALA A 20 -4.49 15.27 -9.35
C ALA A 20 -4.05 15.78 -7.96
N LYS A 21 -5.00 16.37 -7.23
CA LYS A 21 -4.80 16.75 -5.83
C LYS A 21 -5.12 15.56 -4.94
N LEU A 22 -4.08 14.90 -4.46
CA LEU A 22 -4.18 13.80 -3.49
C LEU A 22 -3.94 14.31 -2.07
N SER A 23 -4.64 13.71 -1.10
CA SER A 23 -4.26 13.88 0.30
C SER A 23 -2.95 13.15 0.56
N GLY A 24 -2.08 13.71 1.40
CA GLY A 24 -0.90 13.00 1.91
C GLY A 24 -1.23 11.71 2.66
N ASN A 25 -2.51 11.48 3.00
CA ASN A 25 -2.97 10.23 3.61
C ASN A 25 -3.27 9.12 2.59
N ASP A 26 -3.39 9.45 1.30
CA ASP A 26 -3.86 8.51 0.28
C ASP A 26 -2.70 7.85 -0.48
N TYR A 27 -1.51 8.43 -0.43
CA TYR A 27 -0.36 7.92 -1.19
C TYR A 27 0.87 7.70 -0.31
N VAL A 28 1.74 6.82 -0.78
CA VAL A 28 3.11 6.64 -0.29
C VAL A 28 4.09 7.25 -1.28
N LEU A 29 5.25 7.67 -0.80
CA LEU A 29 6.36 8.04 -1.66
C LEU A 29 7.28 6.84 -1.83
N VAL A 30 7.69 6.60 -3.08
CA VAL A 30 8.66 5.56 -3.44
C VAL A 30 9.78 6.16 -4.26
N SER A 31 10.99 5.64 -4.10
CA SER A 31 12.11 5.87 -5.02
C SER A 31 12.63 4.53 -5.51
N LEU A 32 13.05 4.47 -6.77
CA LEU A 32 13.85 3.33 -7.24
C LEU A 32 15.25 3.47 -6.64
N ARG A 33 15.83 2.38 -6.13
CA ARG A 33 17.13 2.46 -5.42
C ARG A 33 18.27 2.94 -6.32
N ASP A 34 18.22 2.58 -7.59
CA ASP A 34 19.24 2.89 -8.58
C ASP A 34 18.86 4.08 -9.50
N SER A 35 17.89 4.91 -9.13
CA SER A 35 17.51 6.09 -9.92
C SER A 35 17.74 7.40 -9.17
N GLU A 36 18.23 8.41 -9.90
CA GLU A 36 18.27 9.81 -9.44
C GLU A 36 16.93 10.53 -9.62
N ASP A 37 15.90 9.81 -10.08
CA ASP A 37 14.57 10.37 -10.30
C ASP A 37 13.94 10.85 -8.98
N PRO A 38 13.14 11.92 -9.02
CA PRO A 38 12.38 12.37 -7.87
C PRO A 38 11.39 11.30 -7.42
N TYR A 39 10.99 11.37 -6.15
CA TYR A 39 10.04 10.42 -5.58
C TYR A 39 8.77 10.26 -6.42
N GLY A 40 8.45 9.01 -6.75
CA GLY A 40 7.16 8.61 -7.26
C GLY A 40 6.11 8.65 -6.17
N ARG A 41 4.86 8.95 -6.55
CA ARG A 41 3.69 8.84 -5.67
C ARG A 41 2.92 7.60 -6.06
N ILE A 42 2.63 6.72 -5.11
CA ILE A 42 1.87 5.49 -5.32
C ILE A 42 0.67 5.48 -4.38
N LEU A 43 -0.51 5.13 -4.88
CA LEU A 43 -1.72 5.12 -4.05
C LEU A 43 -1.67 3.97 -3.04
N LEU A 44 -2.02 4.25 -1.79
CA LEU A 44 -2.23 3.23 -0.78
C LEU A 44 -3.62 2.62 -0.95
N VAL A 45 -3.68 1.30 -1.11
CA VAL A 45 -4.92 0.51 -1.16
C VAL A 45 -4.87 -0.59 -0.12
N TRP A 46 -5.94 -0.75 0.65
CA TRP A 46 -5.97 -1.73 1.75
C TRP A 46 -6.39 -3.13 1.31
N THR A 47 -7.08 -3.25 0.18
CA THR A 47 -7.54 -4.54 -0.32
C THR A 47 -6.56 -5.05 -1.39
N PRO A 48 -5.84 -6.16 -1.15
CA PRO A 48 -4.84 -6.70 -2.09
C PRO A 48 -5.42 -7.05 -3.45
N SER A 49 -6.65 -7.59 -3.51
CA SER A 49 -7.33 -7.88 -4.78
C SER A 49 -7.62 -6.64 -5.64
N ARG A 50 -7.37 -5.43 -5.12
CA ARG A 50 -7.50 -4.16 -5.82
C ARG A 50 -6.15 -3.49 -6.10
N CYS A 51 -5.01 -4.08 -5.71
CA CYS A 51 -3.72 -3.53 -6.04
C CYS A 51 -3.30 -3.91 -7.47
N ASN A 52 -2.77 -2.92 -8.17
CA ASN A 52 -2.03 -3.03 -9.41
C ASN A 52 -0.59 -2.58 -9.13
N HIS A 53 0.37 -3.51 -9.23
CA HIS A 53 1.78 -3.24 -8.92
C HIS A 53 2.33 -2.14 -9.85
N GLY A 54 3.16 -1.26 -9.30
CA GLY A 54 3.68 -0.08 -10.02
C GLY A 54 2.74 1.13 -10.02
N TYR A 55 1.46 0.97 -9.69
CA TYR A 55 0.49 2.09 -9.62
C TYR A 55 -0.16 2.25 -8.24
N THR A 56 -0.34 1.15 -7.51
CA THR A 56 -0.95 1.11 -6.18
C THR A 56 -0.22 0.11 -5.27
N LEU A 57 -0.20 0.37 -3.97
CA LEU A 57 0.51 -0.41 -2.97
C LEU A 57 -0.44 -0.89 -1.88
N CYS A 58 -0.36 -2.16 -1.50
CA CYS A 58 -1.06 -2.72 -0.34
C CYS A 58 -0.07 -3.34 0.65
N VAL A 59 -0.57 -3.69 1.83
CA VAL A 59 0.23 -4.27 2.92
C VAL A 59 0.88 -5.61 2.52
N GLU A 60 0.18 -6.46 1.75
CA GLU A 60 0.70 -7.77 1.33
C GLU A 60 1.73 -7.66 0.20
N CYS A 61 1.64 -6.60 -0.60
CA CYS A 61 2.43 -6.46 -1.82
C CYS A 61 3.62 -5.53 -1.69
N VAL A 62 3.81 -4.87 -0.53
CA VAL A 62 4.84 -3.85 -0.38
C VAL A 62 6.26 -4.37 -0.60
N GLU A 63 6.52 -5.62 -0.23
CA GLU A 63 7.84 -6.25 -0.40
C GLU A 63 7.95 -7.09 -1.68
N SER A 64 6.84 -7.33 -2.39
CA SER A 64 6.79 -8.22 -3.56
C SER A 64 6.71 -7.50 -4.89
N TRP A 65 6.99 -6.20 -4.92
CA TRP A 65 7.12 -5.48 -6.18
C TRP A 65 8.32 -5.98 -6.98
N GLU A 66 8.11 -6.10 -8.29
CA GLU A 66 9.13 -6.52 -9.25
C GLU A 66 10.24 -5.48 -9.46
N LEU A 67 10.08 -4.27 -8.90
CA LEU A 67 11.04 -3.17 -8.99
C LEU A 67 11.79 -3.04 -7.66
N ASP A 68 13.12 -2.89 -7.73
CA ASP A 68 13.91 -2.55 -6.55
C ASP A 68 13.64 -1.10 -6.13
N HIS A 69 12.88 -0.98 -5.04
CA HIS A 69 12.35 0.30 -4.58
C HIS A 69 12.52 0.47 -3.07
N LEU A 70 12.47 1.72 -2.65
CA LEU A 70 12.43 2.14 -1.27
C LEU A 70 11.11 2.84 -1.01
N VAL A 71 10.36 2.36 -0.02
CA VAL A 71 9.16 3.03 0.49
C VAL A 71 9.54 4.01 1.58
N HIS A 72 9.16 5.28 1.40
CA HIS A 72 9.42 6.35 2.35
C HIS A 72 8.24 6.50 3.32
N TYR A 73 8.22 5.63 4.33
CA TYR A 73 7.11 5.53 5.28
C TYR A 73 6.82 6.84 6.03
N ASP A 74 7.83 7.63 6.40
CA ASP A 74 7.60 8.78 7.28
C ASP A 74 7.15 10.05 6.56
N LEU A 75 7.31 10.12 5.23
CA LEU A 75 7.10 11.34 4.46
C LEU A 75 5.63 11.67 4.19
N THR A 76 4.74 10.68 4.28
CA THR A 76 3.31 10.87 4.03
C THR A 76 2.47 10.21 5.11
N GLY A 77 1.23 10.67 5.29
CA GLY A 77 0.30 10.00 6.20
C GLY A 77 -0.06 8.59 5.72
N GLY A 78 -0.11 8.37 4.40
CA GLY A 78 -0.28 7.04 3.83
C GLY A 78 0.91 6.12 4.16
N GLY A 79 2.13 6.62 4.05
CA GLY A 79 3.34 5.88 4.41
C GLY A 79 3.35 5.46 5.87
N ARG A 80 3.01 6.37 6.78
CA ARG A 80 2.99 6.06 8.23
C ARG A 80 1.94 5.00 8.55
N ARG A 81 0.75 5.12 7.96
CA ARG A 81 -0.31 4.10 8.12
C ARG A 81 0.10 2.74 7.57
N LEU A 82 0.80 2.71 6.45
CA LEU A 82 1.31 1.46 5.89
C LEU A 82 2.32 0.81 6.84
N ARG A 83 3.25 1.60 7.40
CA ARG A 83 4.19 1.10 8.42
C ARG A 83 3.45 0.54 9.63
N GLU A 84 2.49 1.29 10.18
CA GLU A 84 1.67 0.83 11.31
C GLU A 84 0.95 -0.50 10.99
N ALA A 85 0.47 -0.67 9.76
CA ALA A 85 -0.20 -1.92 9.34
C ALA A 85 0.77 -3.10 9.17
N LEU A 86 2.02 -2.85 8.78
CA LEU A 86 3.06 -3.88 8.68
C LEU A 86 3.60 -4.28 10.07
N ASP A 87 3.72 -3.32 10.97
CA ASP A 87 4.16 -3.54 12.35
C ASP A 87 3.05 -4.14 13.23
N ALA A 88 1.79 -4.09 12.78
CA ALA A 88 0.67 -4.67 13.50
C ALA A 88 0.81 -6.21 13.53
N PRO A 89 0.66 -6.85 14.70
CA PRO A 89 0.65 -8.30 14.78
C PRO A 89 -0.51 -8.83 13.94
N SER A 90 -0.21 -9.71 12.98
CA SER A 90 -1.22 -10.45 12.24
C SER A 90 -2.08 -11.19 13.26
N ALA A 91 -3.39 -10.90 13.27
CA ALA A 91 -4.34 -11.53 14.19
C ALA A 91 -4.39 -13.07 14.01
N ASP A 92 -3.81 -13.59 12.92
CA ASP A 92 -3.64 -15.02 12.65
C ASP A 92 -2.52 -15.71 13.45
N ALA A 93 -1.70 -14.97 14.21
CA ALA A 93 -0.69 -15.57 15.09
C ALA A 93 -1.22 -15.91 16.50
N ALA A 94 -2.50 -15.66 16.78
CA ALA A 94 -3.11 -15.89 18.10
C ALA A 94 -4.12 -17.06 18.12
N ASP A 95 -4.21 -17.88 17.07
CA ASP A 95 -5.16 -19.01 17.01
C ASP A 95 -4.46 -20.38 16.92
N THR A 96 -3.45 -20.60 17.76
CA THR A 96 -3.19 -21.97 18.24
C THR A 96 -4.01 -22.17 19.50
N GLN A 97 -5.21 -22.73 19.31
CA GLN A 97 -6.21 -23.04 20.32
C GLN A 97 -5.69 -23.75 21.58
N PRO A 98 -6.43 -23.63 22.70
CA PRO A 98 -6.10 -24.21 24.00
C PRO A 98 -6.40 -25.72 24.02
N ALA A 99 -5.54 -26.49 24.69
CA ALA A 99 -5.94 -27.79 25.23
C ALA A 99 -6.00 -27.64 26.76
N GLU A 100 -7.22 -27.56 27.25
CA GLU A 100 -7.52 -27.71 28.67
C GLU A 100 -7.17 -29.12 29.16
N ALA A 101 -6.57 -29.14 30.35
CA ALA A 101 -6.87 -30.00 31.49
C ALA A 101 -6.67 -31.54 31.45
N ASP A 102 -6.47 -32.01 32.69
CA ASP A 102 -6.57 -33.36 33.27
C ASP A 102 -5.37 -34.32 33.14
N SER A 103 -4.79 -34.86 34.22
CA SER A 103 -5.10 -34.87 35.67
C SER A 103 -3.81 -34.98 36.50
#